data_AF-A0A528J955-F1
#
_entry.id   AF-A0A528J955-F1
#
_cell.length_a   1.000
_cell.length_b   1.000
_cell.length_c   1.000
_cell.angle_alpha   90.00
_cell.angle_beta   90.00
_cell.angle_gamma   90.00
#
_symmetry.space_group_name_H-M   'P 1'
#
loop_
_entity.id
_entity.type
_entity.pdbx_description
1 polymer ?
#
loop_
_entity_poly.entity_id
_entity_poly.type
_entity_poly.pdbx_seq_one_letter_code
_entity_poly.pdbx_strand_id
1 'polypeptide(L)' 'MTKLISKWNYPTTVRFGAGRIKELPEVLDATGIKRPLFVTDPGLAKLPVVASTLKILDDARVPY' A
#
# COMPACT_ATOMS: atom_id res chain seq x y z
N MET A 1 8.06 -1.88 41.06
CA MET A 1 8.30 -1.64 39.63
C MET A 1 7.21 -2.36 38.84
N THR A 2 6.31 -1.62 38.21
CA THR A 2 5.19 -2.21 37.47
C THR A 2 5.71 -2.78 36.15
N LYS A 3 5.60 -4.11 35.99
CA LYS A 3 6.03 -4.81 34.78
C LYS A 3 4.89 -4.74 33.76
N LEU A 4 5.04 -3.90 32.73
CA LEU A 4 4.11 -3.84 31.60
C LEU A 4 4.34 -5.08 30.72
N ILE A 5 3.33 -5.94 30.61
CA ILE A 5 3.31 -7.09 29.69
C ILE A 5 2.18 -6.83 28.70
N SER A 6 2.51 -6.62 27.42
CA SER A 6 1.54 -6.38 26.36
C SER A 6 1.73 -7.38 25.21
N LYS A 7 0.62 -7.83 24.63
CA LYS A 7 0.57 -8.68 23.44
C LYS A 7 -0.03 -7.87 22.30
N TRP A 8 0.81 -7.45 21.36
CA TRP A 8 0.37 -6.75 20.15
C TRP A 8 0.34 -7.72 18.97
N ASN A 9 -0.85 -8.08 18.51
CA ASN A 9 -1.01 -8.76 17.23
C ASN A 9 -1.41 -7.70 16.19
N TYR A 10 -0.54 -7.41 15.21
CA TYR A 10 -0.97 -6.76 13.97
C TYR A 10 -1.30 -7.87 12.98
N PRO A 11 -2.59 -8.21 12.76
CA PRO A 11 -2.96 -9.31 11.87
C PRO A 11 -2.68 -9.02 10.39
N THR A 12 -2.31 -7.77 10.07
CA THR A 12 -2.05 -7.32 8.71
C THR A 12 -0.57 -7.02 8.53
N THR A 13 0.05 -7.65 7.54
CA THR A 13 1.44 -7.36 7.16
C THR A 13 1.57 -5.90 6.75
N VAL A 14 2.39 -5.12 7.47
CA VAL A 14 2.72 -3.73 7.12
C VAL A 14 4.09 -3.69 6.47
N ARG A 15 4.15 -3.16 5.25
CA ARG A 15 5.41 -2.95 4.50
C ARG A 15 5.80 -1.48 4.61
N PHE A 16 7.03 -1.20 5.05
CA PHE A 16 7.54 0.15 5.22
C PHE A 16 9.00 0.25 4.77
N GLY A 17 9.42 1.47 4.41
CA GLY A 17 10.76 1.77 3.91
C GLY A 17 10.72 2.55 2.60
N ALA A 18 11.71 3.42 2.39
CA ALA A 18 11.81 4.23 1.18
C ALA A 18 11.85 3.33 -0.07
N GLY A 19 10.98 3.61 -1.04
CA GLY A 19 10.90 2.86 -2.29
C GLY A 19 10.06 1.59 -2.28
N ARG A 20 9.61 1.10 -1.11
CA ARG A 20 8.82 -0.15 -1.03
C ARG A 20 7.45 -0.09 -1.72
N ILE A 21 6.93 1.10 -1.99
CA ILE A 21 5.68 1.25 -2.77
C ILE A 21 5.78 0.61 -4.16
N LYS A 22 7.00 0.42 -4.70
CA LYS A 22 7.25 -0.29 -5.96
C LYS A 22 6.83 -1.77 -5.92
N GLU A 23 6.75 -2.37 -4.73
CA GLU A 23 6.29 -3.75 -4.51
C GLU A 23 4.77 -3.90 -4.68
N LEU A 24 4.02 -2.81 -4.86
CA LEU A 24 2.55 -2.82 -4.89
C LEU A 24 1.95 -3.85 -5.88
N PRO A 25 2.43 -3.99 -7.14
CA PRO A 25 1.88 -4.99 -8.07
C PRO A 25 2.08 -6.43 -7.57
N GLU A 26 3.25 -6.74 -7.02
CA GLU A 26 3.57 -8.07 -6.47
C GLU A 26 2.68 -8.42 -5.27
N VAL A 27 2.38 -7.42 -4.43
CA VAL A 27 1.48 -7.59 -3.28
C VAL A 27 0.04 -7.83 -3.73
N LEU A 28 -0.43 -7.10 -4.74
CA LEU A 28 -1.76 -7.30 -5.31
C LEU A 28 -1.90 -8.70 -5.92
N ASP A 29 -0.89 -9.16 -6.66
CA ASP A 29 -0.87 -10.52 -7.24
C ASP A 29 -0.86 -11.61 -6.16
N ALA A 30 0.05 -11.51 -5.18
CA ALA A 30 0.16 -12.46 -4.07
C ALA A 30 -1.12 -12.55 -3.21
N THR A 31 -1.95 -11.51 -3.20
CA THR A 31 -3.24 -11.47 -2.49
C THR A 31 -4.44 -11.78 -3.38
N GLY A 32 -4.24 -11.99 -4.69
CA GLY A 32 -5.30 -12.27 -5.65
C GLY A 32 -6.16 -11.06 -6.03
N ILE A 33 -5.74 -9.84 -5.70
CA ILE A 33 -6.47 -8.60 -6.02
C ILE A 33 -6.17 -8.19 -7.45
N LYS A 34 -7.14 -8.36 -8.35
CA LYS A 34 -6.96 -8.12 -9.79
C LYS A 34 -7.40 -6.74 -10.28
N ARG A 35 -8.25 -6.05 -9.52
CA ARG A 35 -8.85 -4.74 -9.85
C ARG A 35 -9.01 -3.88 -8.60
N PRO A 36 -7.92 -3.38 -8.00
CA PRO A 36 -8.01 -2.59 -6.78
C PRO A 36 -8.70 -1.24 -7.04
N LEU A 37 -9.48 -0.74 -6.08
CA LEU A 37 -9.96 0.63 -6.09
C LEU A 37 -8.96 1.52 -5.34
N PHE A 38 -8.36 2.49 -6.02
CA PHE A 38 -7.50 3.48 -5.38
C PHE A 38 -8.33 4.55 -4.67
N VAL A 39 -8.25 4.61 -3.34
CA VAL A 39 -9.00 5.57 -2.52
C VAL A 39 -8.05 6.58 -1.91
N THR A 40 -8.35 7.87 -2.08
CA THR A 40 -7.59 8.99 -1.51
C THR A 40 -8.53 10.17 -1.24
N ASP A 41 -8.11 11.12 -0.41
CA ASP A 41 -8.83 12.38 -0.20
C ASP A 41 -8.54 13.40 -1.33
N PRO A 42 -9.39 14.45 -1.49
CA PRO A 42 -9.22 15.45 -2.54
C PRO A 42 -7.93 16.29 -2.45
N GLY A 43 -7.35 16.42 -1.25
CA GLY A 43 -6.11 17.15 -1.04
C GLY A 43 -4.91 16.40 -1.60
N LEU A 44 -4.84 15.09 -1.33
CA LEU A 44 -3.80 14.22 -1.86
C LEU A 44 -3.98 13.86 -3.34
N ALA A 45 -5.21 13.79 -3.83
CA ALA A 45 -5.52 13.38 -5.21
C ALA A 45 -4.75 14.17 -6.29
N LYS A 46 -4.40 15.43 -6.00
CA LYS A 46 -3.69 16.34 -6.91
C LYS A 46 -2.16 16.33 -6.74
N LEU A 47 -1.64 15.56 -5.78
CA LEU A 47 -0.21 15.57 -5.45
C LEU A 47 0.58 14.49 -6.22
N PRO A 48 1.90 14.71 -6.42
CA PRO A 48 2.75 13.76 -7.15
C PRO A 48 2.78 12.34 -6.54
N VAL A 49 2.51 12.18 -5.24
CA VAL A 49 2.48 10.87 -4.59
C VAL A 49 1.38 9.97 -5.16
N VAL A 50 0.21 10.54 -5.48
CA VAL A 50 -0.89 9.78 -6.11
C VAL A 50 -0.53 9.44 -7.54
N ALA A 51 -0.09 10.43 -8.33
CA ALA A 51 0.30 10.21 -9.72
C ALA A 51 1.41 9.14 -9.86
N SER A 52 2.44 9.19 -9.01
CA SER A 52 3.52 8.19 -9.01
C SER A 52 3.06 6.81 -8.54
N THR A 53 2.11 6.73 -7.60
CA THR A 53 1.55 5.44 -7.17
C THR A 53 0.70 4.80 -8.26
N LEU A 54 -0.17 5.59 -8.92
CA LEU A 54 -0.97 5.11 -10.04
C LEU A 54 -0.10 4.68 -11.23
N LYS A 55 0.97 5.42 -11.51
CA LYS A 55 1.93 5.05 -12.55
C LYS A 55 2.56 3.66 -12.31
N ILE A 56 2.80 3.26 -11.05
CA ILE A 56 3.30 1.91 -10.73
C ILE A 56 2.30 0.84 -11.19
N LEU A 57 1.00 1.08 -11.02
CA LEU A 57 -0.05 0.18 -11.47
C LEU A 57 -0.17 0.18 -13.00
N ASP A 58 -0.10 1.34 -13.64
CA ASP A 58 -0.10 1.48 -15.10
C ASP A 58 1.08 0.73 -15.75
N ASP A 59 2.30 0.95 -15.24
CA ASP A 59 3.52 0.30 -15.73
C ASP A 59 3.45 -1.23 -15.60
N ALA A 60 2.78 -1.71 -14.54
CA ALA A 60 2.53 -3.13 -14.30
C ALA A 60 1.29 -3.68 -15.05
N ARG A 61 0.57 -2.82 -15.80
CA ARG A 61 -0.70 -3.15 -16.49
C ARG A 61 -1.76 -3.73 -15.56
N VAL A 62 -1.79 -3.26 -14.31
CA VAL A 62 -2.84 -3.62 -13.35
C VAL A 62 -4.03 -2.69 -13.57
N PRO A 63 -5.21 -3.19 -13.97
CA PRO A 63 -6.39 -2.35 -14.08
C PRO A 63 -6.88 -1.94 -12.68
N TYR A 64 -7.22 -0.67 -12.48
CA TYR A 64 -7.72 -0.13 -11.21
C TYR A 64 -8.89 0.85 -11.43
#